data_AF-A0A6A6ZGJ4-F1
#
_entry.id   AF-A0A6A6ZGJ4-F1
#
_cell.length_a   1.000
_cell.length_b   1.000
_cell.length_c   1.000
_cell.angle_alpha   90.00
_cell.angle_beta   90.00
_cell.angle_gamma   90.00
#
_symmetry.space_group_name_H-M   'P 1'
#
loop_
_entity.id
_entity.type
_entity.pdbx_description
1 polymer ?
#
loop_
_entity_poly.entity_id
_entity_poly.type
_entity_poly.pdbx_seq_one_letter_code
_entity_poly.pdbx_strand_id
1 'polypeptide(L)'
;MSIILFALFCSTAIAASFPGQHQLQSARAIPNNPGLQFNSDGDLSITVFSDLHFGEPSGEQNDWKSIGVMNSVLDHEEPDLVVLNGDLLSCEFVAPGKYKGLIDQVASPLVSRSLPFAATFGNHDYSETCSTLDITAHMWWDIKGTDGSKLSFTTQSVEGPVEEVGVSNYYIPVYSSSNKDNLAMLLWFFDSKGGHVFQPGKHLDAPIDDLVHDKVISWFQKTSDQFNQQNGRTIPSLAFVHIPVQATRAFQKSGQHSQSNTPGLNEDAIGHQGNCPGFDCYTHSDYAFMKALVETDGLMAVFSGHDHGVDWCMKWANELPTSPSKGNGVNFCFNRHSGFGGYSNWKRGARQIMVEEDKLGKHELETWNRLEDGSISGLVTLNATYGTDRYPKVEKLVSSGE
;
A
#
# COMPACT_ATOMS: atom_id res chain seq x y z
N MET A 1 85.09 -15.75 13.51
CA MET A 1 84.72 -15.96 12.10
C MET A 1 83.23 -16.30 12.06
N SER A 2 82.48 -15.43 11.37
CA SER A 2 81.10 -15.58 10.87
C SER A 2 79.92 -15.76 11.85
N ILE A 3 79.15 -14.66 11.94
CA ILE A 3 77.72 -14.51 12.26
C ILE A 3 76.90 -14.91 11.02
N ILE A 4 75.81 -15.69 11.14
CA ILE A 4 74.58 -15.64 10.29
C ILE A 4 73.42 -16.21 11.14
N LEU A 5 72.50 -15.42 11.71
CA LEU A 5 71.33 -14.70 11.18
C LEU A 5 70.16 -15.58 10.69
N PHE A 6 69.02 -15.40 11.37
CA PHE A 6 67.67 -15.93 11.10
C PHE A 6 67.16 -15.57 9.69
N ALA A 7 66.44 -16.49 9.06
CA ALA A 7 65.50 -16.17 7.99
C ALA A 7 64.14 -16.86 8.26
N LEU A 8 63.11 -16.04 8.43
CA LEU A 8 61.71 -16.41 8.53
C LEU A 8 61.24 -17.09 7.24
N PHE A 9 60.51 -18.20 7.35
CA PHE A 9 59.74 -18.76 6.25
C PHE A 9 58.52 -17.88 5.97
N CYS A 10 58.47 -17.35 4.75
CA CYS A 10 57.33 -16.64 4.19
C CYS A 10 56.41 -17.67 3.52
N SER A 11 55.23 -17.92 4.09
CA SER A 11 54.19 -18.76 3.51
C SER A 11 53.32 -17.93 2.55
N THR A 12 53.49 -18.15 1.25
CA THR A 12 52.60 -17.60 0.22
C THR A 12 51.39 -18.52 0.03
N ALA A 13 50.30 -18.21 0.72
CA ALA A 13 49.00 -18.78 0.40
C ALA A 13 48.45 -18.08 -0.85
N ILE A 14 48.31 -18.82 -1.95
CA ILE A 14 47.59 -18.39 -3.14
C ILE A 14 46.10 -18.47 -2.80
N ALA A 15 45.47 -17.33 -2.53
CA ALA A 15 44.02 -17.23 -2.40
C ALA A 15 43.40 -17.27 -3.81
N ALA A 16 42.68 -18.35 -4.10
CA ALA A 16 41.80 -18.41 -5.25
C ALA A 16 40.67 -17.38 -5.06
N SER A 17 40.53 -16.47 -6.01
CA SER A 17 39.44 -15.50 -6.06
C SER A 17 38.16 -16.19 -6.52
N PHE A 18 37.20 -16.36 -5.60
CA PHE A 18 35.82 -16.68 -5.94
C PHE A 18 35.09 -15.38 -6.35
N PRO A 19 34.49 -15.30 -7.55
CA PRO A 19 33.62 -14.19 -7.90
C PRO A 19 32.22 -14.49 -7.35
N GLY A 20 31.81 -13.75 -6.32
CA GLY A 20 30.50 -13.97 -5.71
C GLY A 20 30.22 -13.07 -4.51
N GLN A 21 30.66 -11.82 -4.52
CA GLN A 21 30.09 -10.81 -3.64
C GLN A 21 28.91 -10.18 -4.36
N HIS A 22 27.70 -10.60 -4.01
CA HIS A 22 26.53 -9.76 -4.20
C HIS A 22 26.80 -8.45 -3.44
N GLN A 23 27.16 -7.39 -4.16
CA GLN A 23 27.12 -6.05 -3.61
C GLN A 23 25.68 -5.82 -3.18
N LEU A 24 25.45 -5.69 -1.86
CA LEU A 24 24.27 -5.05 -1.30
C LEU A 24 24.13 -3.71 -2.03
N GLN A 25 23.20 -3.63 -2.99
CA GLN A 25 22.90 -2.39 -3.65
C GLN A 25 22.24 -1.48 -2.60
N SER A 26 23.04 -0.61 -2.01
CA SER A 26 22.54 0.47 -1.16
C SER A 26 21.59 1.34 -1.97
N ALA A 27 20.41 1.63 -1.43
CA ALA A 27 19.44 2.56 -1.99
C ALA A 27 20.13 3.86 -2.40
N ARG A 28 19.91 4.30 -3.65
CA ARG A 28 20.36 5.63 -4.09
C ARG A 28 19.58 6.69 -3.32
N ALA A 29 20.25 7.76 -2.89
CA ALA A 29 19.60 8.90 -2.22
C ALA A 29 18.43 9.43 -3.08
N ILE A 30 17.26 9.55 -2.46
CA ILE A 30 15.99 9.93 -3.12
C ILE A 30 15.96 11.46 -3.35
N PRO A 31 15.70 11.95 -4.57
CA PRO A 31 15.57 13.37 -4.87
C PRO A 31 14.39 14.07 -4.16
N ASN A 32 14.50 15.39 -3.94
CA ASN A 32 13.41 16.25 -3.45
C ASN A 32 12.09 15.98 -4.20
N ASN A 33 11.07 15.55 -3.48
CA ASN A 33 9.71 15.39 -3.96
C ASN A 33 8.85 16.55 -3.42
N PRO A 34 8.25 17.40 -4.28
CA PRO A 34 7.54 18.59 -3.82
C PRO A 34 6.20 18.31 -3.11
N GLY A 35 5.76 17.04 -3.04
CA GLY A 35 4.46 16.69 -2.46
C GLY A 35 3.28 17.03 -3.37
N LEU A 36 2.08 17.00 -2.79
CA LEU A 36 0.83 17.38 -3.42
C LEU A 36 0.29 18.66 -2.79
N GLN A 37 -0.74 19.25 -3.39
CA GLN A 37 -1.44 20.39 -2.82
C GLN A 37 -2.94 20.13 -2.94
N PHE A 38 -3.71 20.54 -1.93
CA PHE A 38 -5.15 20.69 -2.09
C PHE A 38 -5.43 21.60 -3.29
N ASN A 39 -6.47 21.27 -4.05
CA ASN A 39 -6.84 22.05 -5.23
C ASN A 39 -7.43 23.42 -4.81
N SER A 40 -7.79 24.26 -5.80
CA SER A 40 -8.28 25.62 -5.53
C SER A 40 -9.58 25.68 -4.73
N ASP A 41 -10.36 24.60 -4.72
CA ASP A 41 -11.61 24.49 -3.97
C ASP A 41 -11.38 23.97 -2.54
N GLY A 42 -10.15 23.58 -2.21
CA GLY A 42 -9.78 23.01 -0.91
C GLY A 42 -9.96 21.49 -0.86
N ASP A 43 -10.11 20.83 -2.01
CA ASP A 43 -10.35 19.40 -2.09
C ASP A 43 -9.06 18.64 -2.44
N LEU A 44 -8.98 17.41 -1.93
CA LEU A 44 -8.02 16.39 -2.35
C LEU A 44 -8.79 15.11 -2.64
N SER A 45 -8.81 14.73 -3.91
CA SER A 45 -9.46 13.52 -4.41
C SER A 45 -8.42 12.43 -4.69
N ILE A 46 -8.66 11.23 -4.15
CA ILE A 46 -7.76 10.08 -4.30
C ILE A 46 -8.54 8.87 -4.80
N THR A 47 -8.10 8.30 -5.93
CA THR A 47 -8.60 7.01 -6.42
C THR A 47 -7.63 5.91 -6.02
N VAL A 48 -8.11 4.83 -5.41
CA VAL A 48 -7.32 3.69 -4.95
C VAL A 48 -7.70 2.43 -5.73
N PHE A 49 -6.80 1.99 -6.61
CA PHE A 49 -6.86 0.68 -7.24
C PHE A 49 -6.06 -0.33 -6.41
N SER A 50 -6.57 -1.54 -6.29
CA SER A 50 -5.98 -2.59 -5.46
C SER A 50 -6.22 -3.95 -6.10
N ASP A 51 -5.29 -4.88 -5.92
CA ASP A 51 -5.47 -6.28 -6.30
C ASP A 51 -5.75 -6.42 -7.82
N LEU A 52 -4.83 -5.88 -8.63
CA LEU A 52 -4.93 -5.88 -10.09
C LEU A 52 -4.51 -7.22 -10.70
N HIS A 53 -3.53 -7.89 -10.09
CA HIS A 53 -3.04 -9.23 -10.44
C HIS A 53 -2.66 -9.41 -11.92
N PHE A 54 -1.88 -8.48 -12.48
CA PHE A 54 -1.43 -8.60 -13.87
C PHE A 54 -0.44 -9.76 -14.05
N GLY A 55 -0.46 -10.39 -15.21
CA GLY A 55 0.49 -11.44 -15.57
C GLY A 55 0.12 -12.85 -15.13
N GLU A 56 -1.15 -13.09 -14.79
CA GLU A 56 -1.65 -14.43 -14.47
C GLU A 56 -1.80 -15.35 -15.69
N PRO A 57 -1.77 -16.69 -15.50
CA PRO A 57 -1.96 -17.66 -16.59
C PRO A 57 -3.35 -17.60 -17.24
N SER A 58 -4.34 -17.02 -16.55
CA SER A 58 -5.68 -16.75 -17.08
C SER A 58 -5.63 -15.83 -18.33
N GLY A 59 -4.52 -15.11 -18.51
CA GLY A 59 -4.06 -14.56 -19.77
C GLY A 59 -4.18 -13.05 -19.88
N GLU A 60 -3.48 -12.49 -20.86
CA GLU A 60 -3.42 -11.05 -21.18
C GLU A 60 -4.80 -10.41 -21.37
N GLN A 61 -5.84 -11.20 -21.70
CA GLN A 61 -7.21 -10.70 -21.79
C GLN A 61 -7.73 -10.13 -20.46
N ASN A 62 -7.39 -10.76 -19.33
CA ASN A 62 -7.79 -10.24 -18.02
C ASN A 62 -7.06 -8.94 -17.69
N ASP A 63 -5.77 -8.84 -18.01
CA ASP A 63 -5.00 -7.60 -17.88
C ASP A 63 -5.67 -6.45 -18.66
N TRP A 64 -6.10 -6.70 -19.91
CA TRP A 64 -6.81 -5.71 -20.71
C TRP A 64 -8.19 -5.34 -20.13
N LYS A 65 -8.92 -6.28 -19.52
CA LYS A 65 -10.17 -5.96 -18.82
C LYS A 65 -9.91 -5.11 -17.57
N SER A 66 -8.86 -5.40 -16.80
CA SER A 66 -8.42 -4.56 -15.68
C SER A 66 -8.12 -3.12 -16.14
N ILE A 67 -7.44 -2.95 -17.29
CA ILE A 67 -7.24 -1.64 -17.91
C ILE A 67 -8.58 -0.97 -18.27
N GLY A 68 -9.56 -1.74 -18.76
CA GLY A 68 -10.92 -1.26 -19.00
C GLY A 68 -11.59 -0.71 -17.73
N VAL A 69 -11.50 -1.44 -16.61
CA VAL A 69 -12.01 -0.99 -15.30
C VAL A 69 -11.31 0.30 -14.87
N MET A 70 -9.98 0.35 -14.94
CA MET A 70 -9.21 1.54 -14.57
C MET A 70 -9.61 2.76 -15.39
N ASN A 71 -9.75 2.61 -16.71
CA ASN A 71 -10.23 3.69 -17.56
C ASN A 71 -11.66 4.11 -17.20
N SER A 72 -12.59 3.17 -17.05
CA SER A 72 -13.98 3.49 -16.70
C SER A 72 -14.08 4.28 -15.38
N VAL A 73 -13.35 3.86 -14.35
CA VAL A 73 -13.29 4.60 -13.08
C VAL A 73 -12.72 6.00 -13.30
N LEU A 74 -11.56 6.13 -13.98
CA LEU A 74 -10.88 7.40 -14.21
C LEU A 74 -11.60 8.31 -15.23
N ASP A 75 -12.61 7.82 -15.93
CA ASP A 75 -13.50 8.63 -16.76
C ASP A 75 -14.68 9.19 -15.95
N HIS A 76 -15.00 8.58 -14.80
CA HIS A 76 -16.04 9.03 -13.87
C HIS A 76 -15.49 9.80 -12.66
N GLU A 77 -14.21 9.65 -12.38
CA GLU A 77 -13.50 10.26 -11.26
C GLU A 77 -12.27 11.00 -11.82
N GLU A 78 -12.07 12.25 -11.41
CA GLU A 78 -10.92 13.08 -11.82
C GLU A 78 -9.97 13.27 -10.61
N PRO A 79 -9.21 12.24 -10.20
CA PRO A 79 -8.45 12.30 -8.96
C PRO A 79 -7.21 13.20 -9.04
N ASP A 80 -6.88 13.85 -7.92
CA ASP A 80 -5.62 14.56 -7.72
C ASP A 80 -4.44 13.59 -7.49
N LEU A 81 -4.72 12.36 -7.05
CA LEU A 81 -3.75 11.28 -6.86
C LEU A 81 -4.38 9.91 -7.12
N VAL A 82 -3.65 9.04 -7.81
CA VAL A 82 -3.97 7.61 -7.86
C VAL A 82 -3.08 6.80 -6.91
N VAL A 83 -3.66 5.94 -6.10
CA VAL A 83 -2.94 4.97 -5.27
C VAL A 83 -3.10 3.57 -5.85
N LEU A 84 -1.99 2.87 -6.06
CA LEU A 84 -1.91 1.46 -6.45
C LEU A 84 -1.55 0.64 -5.20
N ASN A 85 -2.54 0.09 -4.49
CA ASN A 85 -2.37 -0.42 -3.12
C ASN A 85 -2.07 -1.93 -3.04
N GLY A 86 -1.00 -2.37 -3.70
CA GLY A 86 -0.50 -3.74 -3.66
C GLY A 86 -1.26 -4.75 -4.53
N ASP A 87 -0.61 -5.91 -4.70
CA ASP A 87 -0.97 -6.98 -5.63
C ASP A 87 -1.22 -6.45 -7.05
N LEU A 88 -0.24 -5.67 -7.53
CA LEU A 88 -0.27 -5.10 -8.87
C LEU A 88 -0.04 -6.19 -9.91
N LEU A 89 0.90 -7.08 -9.60
CA LEU A 89 1.28 -8.24 -10.40
C LEU A 89 1.04 -9.53 -9.61
N SER A 90 0.79 -10.64 -10.32
CA SER A 90 0.90 -11.99 -9.75
C SER A 90 2.25 -12.59 -10.09
N CYS A 91 3.30 -12.12 -9.41
CA CYS A 91 4.68 -12.38 -9.81
C CYS A 91 5.13 -13.84 -9.70
N GLU A 92 4.35 -14.71 -9.08
CA GLU A 92 4.56 -16.17 -9.10
C GLU A 92 4.43 -16.75 -10.51
N PHE A 93 3.72 -16.05 -11.40
CA PHE A 93 3.49 -16.47 -12.78
C PHE A 93 4.30 -15.68 -13.81
N VAL A 94 4.96 -14.61 -13.38
CA VAL A 94 5.71 -13.71 -14.27
C VAL A 94 7.13 -14.22 -14.48
N ALA A 95 7.54 -14.35 -15.74
CA ALA A 95 8.91 -14.75 -16.06
C ALA A 95 9.93 -13.66 -15.68
N PRO A 96 11.16 -14.03 -15.26
CA PRO A 96 12.20 -13.05 -14.90
C PRO A 96 12.41 -11.97 -15.97
N GLY A 97 12.43 -10.72 -15.53
CA GLY A 97 12.66 -9.55 -16.40
C GLY A 97 11.44 -9.10 -17.22
N LYS A 98 10.28 -9.74 -17.09
CA LYS A 98 9.04 -9.32 -17.77
C LYS A 98 8.20 -8.33 -16.96
N TYR A 99 8.36 -8.31 -15.65
CA TYR A 99 7.52 -7.53 -14.73
C TYR A 99 7.51 -6.02 -15.02
N LYS A 100 8.60 -5.42 -15.52
CA LYS A 100 8.61 -3.98 -15.88
C LYS A 100 7.60 -3.63 -16.97
N GLY A 101 7.49 -4.47 -18.00
CA GLY A 101 6.49 -4.26 -19.06
C GLY A 101 5.05 -4.42 -18.59
N LEU A 102 4.80 -5.27 -17.58
CA LEU A 102 3.48 -5.36 -16.95
C LEU A 102 3.20 -4.13 -16.08
N ILE A 103 4.20 -3.59 -15.38
CA ILE A 103 4.08 -2.33 -14.65
C ILE A 103 3.83 -1.16 -15.61
N ASP A 104 4.48 -1.11 -16.77
CA ASP A 104 4.17 -0.15 -17.83
C ASP A 104 2.69 -0.24 -18.25
N GLN A 105 2.16 -1.46 -18.37
CA GLN A 105 0.76 -1.70 -18.70
C GLN A 105 -0.17 -1.21 -17.58
N VAL A 106 0.08 -1.59 -16.32
CA VAL A 106 -0.66 -1.12 -15.13
C VAL A 106 -0.69 0.41 -15.05
N ALA A 107 0.44 1.07 -15.32
CA ALA A 107 0.54 2.52 -15.27
C ALA A 107 -0.06 3.23 -16.51
N SER A 108 -0.38 2.51 -17.58
CA SER A 108 -0.81 3.12 -18.85
C SER A 108 -2.05 4.03 -18.76
N PRO A 109 -3.10 3.74 -17.96
CA PRO A 109 -4.24 4.65 -17.80
C PRO A 109 -3.83 5.95 -17.10
N LEU A 110 -2.81 5.89 -16.25
CA LEU A 110 -2.28 7.02 -15.48
C LEU A 110 -1.38 7.89 -16.36
N VAL A 111 -0.50 7.25 -17.12
CA VAL A 111 0.40 7.91 -18.09
C VAL A 111 -0.40 8.68 -19.14
N SER A 112 -1.44 8.07 -19.70
CA SER A 112 -2.28 8.72 -20.74
C SER A 112 -3.03 9.96 -20.23
N ARG A 113 -3.31 10.03 -18.93
CA ARG A 113 -3.98 11.16 -18.26
C ARG A 113 -2.98 12.09 -17.53
N SER A 114 -1.69 11.78 -17.55
CA SER A 114 -0.65 12.44 -16.76
C SER A 114 -1.01 12.55 -15.27
N LEU A 115 -1.63 11.50 -14.72
CA LEU A 115 -2.06 11.46 -13.33
C LEU A 115 -0.88 11.08 -12.42
N PRO A 116 -0.60 11.85 -11.37
CA PRO A 116 0.36 11.45 -10.37
C PRO A 116 -0.12 10.20 -9.64
N PHE A 117 0.83 9.35 -9.24
CA PHE A 117 0.49 8.11 -8.54
C PHE A 117 1.50 7.73 -7.46
N ALA A 118 1.00 6.95 -6.51
CA ALA A 118 1.76 6.34 -5.43
C ALA A 118 1.43 4.85 -5.36
N ALA A 119 2.35 4.01 -4.92
CA ALA A 119 2.13 2.58 -4.80
C ALA A 119 2.60 2.01 -3.46
N THR A 120 1.90 0.98 -2.99
CA THR A 120 2.42 -0.02 -2.05
C THR A 120 2.55 -1.36 -2.79
N PHE A 121 3.26 -2.30 -2.19
CA PHE A 121 3.33 -3.68 -2.69
C PHE A 121 2.54 -4.63 -1.78
N GLY A 122 2.00 -5.67 -2.39
CA GLY A 122 1.33 -6.77 -1.74
C GLY A 122 2.15 -8.06 -1.78
N ASN A 123 1.57 -9.13 -1.24
CA ASN A 123 2.25 -10.42 -1.11
C ASN A 123 2.49 -11.10 -2.46
N HIS A 124 1.84 -10.67 -3.54
CA HIS A 124 2.07 -11.18 -4.88
C HIS A 124 3.10 -10.40 -5.70
N ASP A 125 3.53 -9.22 -5.25
CA ASP A 125 4.42 -8.36 -6.02
C ASP A 125 5.91 -8.71 -5.87
N TYR A 126 6.27 -9.41 -4.79
CA TYR A 126 7.64 -9.86 -4.51
C TYR A 126 7.75 -11.38 -4.61
N SER A 127 8.54 -11.86 -5.58
CA SER A 127 8.69 -13.28 -5.85
C SER A 127 10.11 -13.62 -6.27
N GLU A 128 10.37 -14.91 -6.55
CA GLU A 128 11.64 -15.34 -7.14
C GLU A 128 12.01 -14.59 -8.44
N THR A 129 11.02 -14.06 -9.16
CA THR A 129 11.17 -13.48 -10.51
C THR A 129 10.91 -11.98 -10.57
N CYS A 130 10.27 -11.40 -9.55
CA CYS A 130 9.99 -9.96 -9.43
C CYS A 130 10.74 -9.33 -8.27
N SER A 131 11.36 -8.18 -8.53
CA SER A 131 12.04 -7.36 -7.54
C SER A 131 11.24 -6.08 -7.33
N THR A 132 10.63 -5.92 -6.16
CA THR A 132 9.90 -4.70 -5.78
C THR A 132 10.81 -3.48 -5.78
N LEU A 133 12.10 -3.65 -5.45
CA LEU A 133 13.11 -2.59 -5.56
C LEU A 133 13.32 -2.15 -7.02
N ASP A 134 13.42 -3.10 -7.95
CA ASP A 134 13.55 -2.79 -9.37
C ASP A 134 12.27 -2.18 -9.94
N ILE A 135 11.09 -2.60 -9.46
CA ILE A 135 9.80 -2.03 -9.81
C ILE A 135 9.69 -0.59 -9.30
N THR A 136 10.03 -0.30 -8.04
CA THR A 136 10.06 1.06 -7.50
C THR A 136 11.00 1.96 -8.28
N ALA A 137 12.21 1.49 -8.59
CA ALA A 137 13.16 2.25 -9.40
C ALA A 137 12.59 2.54 -10.80
N HIS A 138 11.96 1.56 -11.43
CA HIS A 138 11.33 1.71 -12.74
C HIS A 138 10.17 2.72 -12.71
N MET A 139 9.25 2.61 -11.74
CA MET A 139 8.16 3.57 -11.53
C MET A 139 8.68 5.01 -11.36
N TRP A 140 9.76 5.18 -10.59
CA TRP A 140 10.28 6.51 -10.30
C TRP A 140 11.05 7.15 -11.46
N TRP A 141 11.87 6.39 -12.17
CA TRP A 141 12.79 6.93 -13.18
C TRP A 141 12.23 6.89 -14.60
N ASP A 142 11.46 5.86 -14.93
CA ASP A 142 11.10 5.53 -16.31
C ASP A 142 9.64 5.88 -16.63
N ILE A 143 8.72 5.76 -15.68
CA ILE A 143 7.30 6.08 -15.89
C ILE A 143 7.07 7.59 -15.77
N LYS A 144 6.63 8.19 -16.88
CA LYS A 144 6.40 9.64 -17.01
C LYS A 144 5.11 9.91 -17.75
N GLY A 145 4.53 11.09 -17.51
CA GLY A 145 3.40 11.59 -18.27
C GLY A 145 3.75 11.76 -19.74
N THR A 146 2.72 11.86 -20.57
CA THR A 146 2.88 12.10 -22.01
C THR A 146 3.60 13.43 -22.31
N ASP A 147 3.55 14.38 -21.38
CA ASP A 147 4.26 15.66 -21.38
C ASP A 147 5.67 15.60 -20.75
N GLY A 148 6.12 14.42 -20.32
CA GLY A 148 7.39 14.20 -19.64
C GLY A 148 7.36 14.54 -18.14
N SER A 149 6.20 14.88 -17.58
CA SER A 149 6.03 15.09 -16.14
C SER A 149 6.36 13.83 -15.35
N LYS A 150 6.86 14.03 -14.13
CA LYS A 150 7.09 12.93 -13.20
C LYS A 150 5.77 12.58 -12.53
N LEU A 151 5.36 11.32 -12.64
CA LEU A 151 4.09 10.86 -12.08
C LEU A 151 4.25 10.12 -10.76
N SER A 152 5.29 9.29 -10.61
CA SER A 152 5.42 8.44 -9.43
C SER A 152 5.95 9.18 -8.20
N PHE A 153 5.28 8.95 -7.07
CA PHE A 153 5.70 9.30 -5.72
C PHE A 153 6.28 8.10 -4.95
N THR A 154 6.27 6.89 -5.54
CA THR A 154 6.70 5.65 -4.89
C THR A 154 8.19 5.67 -4.58
N THR A 155 8.55 5.56 -3.31
CA THR A 155 9.95 5.63 -2.83
C THR A 155 10.20 4.72 -1.64
N GLN A 156 11.44 4.75 -1.12
CA GLN A 156 11.89 3.98 0.03
C GLN A 156 12.57 4.89 1.06
N SER A 157 11.85 5.30 2.09
CA SER A 157 12.39 6.14 3.17
C SER A 157 13.07 5.35 4.29
N VAL A 158 12.95 4.02 4.29
CA VAL A 158 13.50 3.14 5.33
C VAL A 158 14.54 2.21 4.73
N GLU A 159 15.79 2.34 5.19
CA GLU A 159 16.90 1.51 4.73
C GLU A 159 16.89 0.11 5.38
N GLY A 160 17.24 -0.89 4.58
CA GLY A 160 17.46 -2.26 5.04
C GLY A 160 17.38 -3.27 3.89
N PRO A 161 17.62 -4.57 4.17
CA PRO A 161 17.36 -5.64 3.21
C PRO A 161 15.89 -5.64 2.79
N VAL A 162 15.63 -5.84 1.50
CA VAL A 162 14.26 -5.77 0.92
C VAL A 162 13.37 -6.83 1.53
N GLU A 163 13.89 -8.04 1.67
CA GLU A 163 13.22 -9.20 2.27
C GLU A 163 12.85 -9.00 3.75
N GLU A 164 13.55 -8.11 4.46
CA GLU A 164 13.27 -7.81 5.88
C GLU A 164 12.35 -6.60 6.03
N VAL A 165 12.68 -5.49 5.36
CA VAL A 165 12.08 -4.17 5.60
C VAL A 165 10.99 -3.82 4.59
N GLY A 166 11.03 -4.37 3.38
CA GLY A 166 10.23 -3.91 2.26
C GLY A 166 10.78 -2.64 1.62
N VAL A 167 10.17 -2.20 0.53
CA VAL A 167 10.62 -1.06 -0.29
C VAL A 167 9.66 0.11 -0.19
N SER A 168 8.35 -0.09 -0.33
CA SER A 168 7.36 0.98 -0.46
C SER A 168 6.95 1.59 0.89
N ASN A 169 7.93 1.98 1.71
CA ASN A 169 7.77 2.62 3.01
C ASN A 169 8.13 4.10 2.92
N TYR A 170 7.14 4.99 2.78
CA TYR A 170 7.38 6.42 2.54
C TYR A 170 6.14 7.26 2.90
N TYR A 171 6.25 8.58 2.72
CA TYR A 171 5.12 9.49 2.87
C TYR A 171 5.10 10.53 1.75
N ILE A 172 3.93 11.12 1.54
CA ILE A 172 3.72 12.26 0.65
C ILE A 172 3.15 13.42 1.49
N PRO A 173 3.83 14.58 1.56
CA PRO A 173 3.25 15.78 2.15
C PRO A 173 2.19 16.37 1.22
N VAL A 174 1.08 16.82 1.80
CA VAL A 174 0.04 17.57 1.09
C VAL A 174 -0.05 18.96 1.71
N TYR A 175 0.08 19.99 0.87
CA TYR A 175 0.10 21.39 1.28
C TYR A 175 -1.27 22.06 1.10
N SER A 176 -1.50 23.12 1.89
CA SER A 176 -2.74 23.91 1.85
C SER A 176 -3.04 24.46 0.46
N SER A 177 -4.32 24.53 0.09
CA SER A 177 -4.80 25.17 -1.15
C SER A 177 -4.33 26.62 -1.26
N SER A 178 -4.28 27.31 -0.12
CA SER A 178 -3.95 28.74 -0.02
C SER A 178 -2.45 29.04 0.10
N ASN A 179 -1.64 28.08 0.54
CA ASN A 179 -0.19 28.27 0.77
C ASN A 179 0.60 26.97 0.61
N LYS A 180 1.44 26.91 -0.43
CA LYS A 180 2.32 25.78 -0.78
C LYS A 180 3.40 25.47 0.26
N ASP A 181 3.66 26.37 1.19
CA ASP A 181 4.62 26.13 2.28
C ASP A 181 3.93 25.64 3.58
N ASN A 182 2.60 25.65 3.63
CA ASN A 182 1.84 25.20 4.79
C ASN A 182 1.46 23.72 4.64
N LEU A 183 2.18 22.83 5.32
CA LEU A 183 1.85 21.41 5.37
C LEU A 183 0.45 21.26 5.98
N ALA A 184 -0.49 20.69 5.22
CA ALA A 184 -1.86 20.49 5.65
C ALA A 184 -2.06 19.08 6.23
N MET A 185 -1.62 18.05 5.52
CA MET A 185 -1.72 16.64 5.92
C MET A 185 -0.57 15.77 5.35
N LEU A 186 -0.48 14.52 5.81
CA LEU A 186 0.44 13.51 5.30
C LEU A 186 -0.31 12.29 4.75
N LEU A 187 0.22 11.67 3.70
CA LEU A 187 -0.20 10.36 3.22
C LEU A 187 0.93 9.36 3.50
N TRP A 188 0.67 8.34 4.31
CA TRP A 188 1.64 7.31 4.68
C TRP A 188 1.46 6.04 3.84
N PHE A 189 2.57 5.43 3.44
CA PHE A 189 2.59 4.20 2.66
C PHE A 189 3.47 3.18 3.39
N PHE A 190 2.92 1.99 3.61
CA PHE A 190 3.58 0.91 4.32
C PHE A 190 3.65 -0.34 3.46
N ASP A 191 4.82 -0.98 3.47
CA ASP A 191 5.06 -2.26 2.84
C ASP A 191 4.82 -3.37 3.87
N SER A 192 3.68 -4.06 3.76
CA SER A 192 3.37 -5.24 4.57
C SER A 192 4.09 -6.49 4.09
N LYS A 193 4.85 -6.43 2.99
CA LYS A 193 5.61 -7.55 2.42
C LYS A 193 4.73 -8.76 2.09
N GLY A 194 5.20 -9.97 2.42
CA GLY A 194 4.71 -11.25 1.90
C GLY A 194 5.43 -11.68 0.62
N GLY A 195 5.05 -12.84 0.10
CA GLY A 195 5.66 -13.42 -1.10
C GLY A 195 6.98 -14.14 -0.82
N HIS A 196 7.90 -14.12 -1.79
CA HIS A 196 9.13 -14.91 -1.75
C HIS A 196 10.37 -14.08 -2.13
N VAL A 197 11.52 -14.44 -1.56
CA VAL A 197 12.82 -13.77 -1.83
C VAL A 197 13.10 -13.72 -3.34
N PHE A 198 13.54 -12.56 -3.83
CA PHE A 198 13.97 -12.40 -5.22
C PHE A 198 15.32 -13.06 -5.48
N GLN A 199 15.32 -14.06 -6.37
CA GLN A 199 16.49 -14.89 -6.67
C GLN A 199 16.29 -15.61 -8.02
N PRO A 200 16.31 -14.85 -9.12
CA PRO A 200 15.95 -15.36 -10.43
C PRO A 200 16.86 -16.53 -10.84
N GLY A 201 16.26 -17.66 -11.20
CA GLY A 201 16.96 -18.86 -11.66
C GLY A 201 17.54 -19.76 -10.57
N LYS A 202 17.33 -19.46 -9.28
CA LYS A 202 17.77 -20.32 -8.17
C LYS A 202 16.71 -21.31 -7.69
N HIS A 203 15.41 -21.03 -7.89
CA HIS A 203 14.29 -21.92 -7.57
C HIS A 203 14.26 -22.42 -6.11
N LEU A 204 14.63 -21.56 -5.15
CA LEU A 204 14.51 -21.87 -3.72
C LEU A 204 13.22 -21.27 -3.18
N ASP A 205 12.31 -22.12 -2.72
CA ASP A 205 11.12 -21.66 -2.02
C ASP A 205 11.52 -21.03 -0.67
N ALA A 206 11.61 -19.70 -0.66
CA ALA A 206 12.02 -18.89 0.47
C ALA A 206 10.95 -17.81 0.73
N PRO A 207 9.85 -18.15 1.42
CA PRO A 207 8.83 -17.18 1.76
C PRO A 207 9.38 -16.11 2.70
N ILE A 208 8.81 -14.91 2.63
CA ILE A 208 9.12 -13.82 3.56
C ILE A 208 7.89 -13.47 4.40
N ASP A 209 8.14 -12.82 5.55
CA ASP A 209 7.07 -12.42 6.45
C ASP A 209 6.15 -11.39 5.82
N ASP A 210 4.86 -11.48 6.16
CA ASP A 210 3.73 -10.66 5.70
C ASP A 210 3.32 -9.61 6.76
N LEU A 211 4.31 -8.88 7.28
CA LEU A 211 4.13 -7.86 8.31
C LEU A 211 4.93 -6.59 8.06
N VAL A 212 4.43 -5.43 8.49
CA VAL A 212 5.20 -4.18 8.52
C VAL A 212 6.33 -4.29 9.56
N HIS A 213 7.57 -4.09 9.12
CA HIS A 213 8.77 -4.33 9.95
C HIS A 213 8.95 -3.26 11.05
N ASP A 214 9.48 -3.64 12.22
CA ASP A 214 9.71 -2.75 13.38
C ASP A 214 10.51 -1.46 13.08
N LYS A 215 11.46 -1.54 12.15
CA LYS A 215 12.20 -0.36 11.66
C LYS A 215 11.28 0.66 10.99
N VAL A 216 10.29 0.20 10.23
CA VAL A 216 9.28 1.04 9.57
C VAL A 216 8.37 1.65 10.63
N ILE A 217 7.94 0.86 11.62
CA ILE A 217 7.12 1.34 12.74
C ILE A 217 7.83 2.47 13.49
N SER A 218 9.11 2.24 13.84
CA SER A 218 9.95 3.21 14.54
C SER A 218 10.17 4.48 13.71
N TRP A 219 10.38 4.33 12.40
CA TRP A 219 10.51 5.44 11.46
C TRP A 219 9.22 6.26 11.39
N PHE A 220 8.07 5.61 11.26
CA PHE A 220 6.76 6.27 11.18
C PHE A 220 6.47 7.11 12.42
N GLN A 221 6.59 6.53 13.61
CA GLN A 221 6.34 7.23 14.87
C GLN A 221 7.27 8.44 15.02
N LYS A 222 8.58 8.23 14.82
CA LYS A 222 9.56 9.32 14.92
C LYS A 222 9.32 10.43 13.90
N THR A 223 8.98 10.06 12.67
CA THR A 223 8.77 11.04 11.58
C THR A 223 7.47 11.82 11.80
N SER A 224 6.40 11.16 12.23
CA SER A 224 5.14 11.81 12.61
C SER A 224 5.34 12.82 13.75
N ASP A 225 6.04 12.41 14.82
CA ASP A 225 6.39 13.29 15.94
C ASP A 225 7.23 14.49 15.50
N GLN A 226 8.17 14.29 14.59
CA GLN A 226 8.99 15.36 14.04
C GLN A 226 8.14 16.37 13.26
N PHE A 227 7.21 15.92 12.41
CA PHE A 227 6.30 16.83 11.71
C PHE A 227 5.42 17.61 12.68
N ASN A 228 4.87 16.95 13.69
CA ASN A 228 4.05 17.59 14.71
C ASN A 228 4.84 18.67 15.48
N GLN A 229 6.08 18.36 15.88
CA GLN A 229 6.96 19.30 16.58
C GLN A 229 7.36 20.49 15.70
N GLN A 230 7.71 20.25 14.43
CA GLN A 230 8.13 21.30 13.51
C GLN A 230 7.00 22.29 13.17
N ASN A 231 5.75 21.79 13.11
CA ASN A 231 4.58 22.61 12.77
C ASN A 231 3.83 23.13 14.01
N GLY A 232 4.20 22.70 15.23
CA GLY A 232 3.56 23.11 16.47
C GLY A 232 2.09 22.67 16.62
N ARG A 233 1.66 21.65 15.86
CA ARG A 233 0.30 21.11 15.84
C ARG A 233 0.32 19.65 15.39
N THR A 234 -0.72 18.90 15.72
CA THR A 234 -0.96 17.58 15.13
C THR A 234 -1.25 17.72 13.63
N ILE A 235 -0.55 16.94 12.81
CA ILE A 235 -0.76 16.86 11.35
C ILE A 235 -1.75 15.73 11.03
N PRO A 236 -2.92 16.03 10.45
CA PRO A 236 -3.83 15.02 9.93
C PRO A 236 -3.15 14.11 8.92
N SER A 237 -3.56 12.84 8.85
CA SER A 237 -2.97 11.91 7.91
C SER A 237 -3.87 10.74 7.53
N LEU A 238 -3.57 10.15 6.37
CA LEU A 238 -4.12 8.86 5.91
C LEU A 238 -2.99 7.86 5.74
N ALA A 239 -3.30 6.57 5.77
CA ALA A 239 -2.34 5.50 5.56
C ALA A 239 -2.83 4.47 4.54
N PHE A 240 -1.89 3.90 3.79
CA PHE A 240 -2.10 2.84 2.81
C PHE A 240 -1.17 1.69 3.12
N VAL A 241 -1.73 0.48 3.24
CA VAL A 241 -0.99 -0.76 3.49
C VAL A 241 -1.77 -1.91 2.87
N HIS A 242 -1.11 -2.79 2.12
CA HIS A 242 -1.82 -3.80 1.36
C HIS A 242 -2.54 -4.82 2.26
N ILE A 243 -1.79 -5.55 3.10
CA ILE A 243 -2.36 -6.55 4.01
C ILE A 243 -2.93 -5.86 5.26
N PRO A 244 -4.21 -6.06 5.59
CA PRO A 244 -4.85 -5.40 6.71
C PRO A 244 -4.33 -5.93 8.06
N VAL A 245 -4.52 -5.15 9.11
CA VAL A 245 -4.16 -5.54 10.48
C VAL A 245 -5.20 -6.47 11.11
N GLN A 246 -4.77 -7.29 12.07
CA GLN A 246 -5.60 -8.33 12.68
C GLN A 246 -6.91 -7.80 13.30
N ALA A 247 -6.93 -6.57 13.80
CA ALA A 247 -8.12 -5.98 14.38
C ALA A 247 -9.31 -5.89 13.42
N THR A 248 -9.07 -5.81 12.10
CA THR A 248 -10.14 -5.84 11.09
C THR A 248 -10.85 -7.19 11.07
N ARG A 249 -10.09 -8.29 11.15
CA ARG A 249 -10.64 -9.64 11.35
C ARG A 249 -11.34 -9.80 12.69
N ALA A 250 -10.77 -9.24 13.77
CA ALA A 250 -11.42 -9.25 15.09
C ALA A 250 -12.79 -8.54 15.07
N PHE A 251 -12.88 -7.38 14.40
CA PHE A 251 -14.15 -6.68 14.18
C PHE A 251 -15.13 -7.50 13.35
N GLN A 252 -14.68 -8.10 12.24
CA GLN A 252 -15.51 -8.95 11.38
C GLN A 252 -16.16 -10.10 12.18
N LYS A 253 -15.40 -10.71 13.11
CA LYS A 253 -15.90 -11.79 13.98
C LYS A 253 -16.73 -11.34 15.17
N SER A 254 -16.58 -10.08 15.59
CA SER A 254 -17.30 -9.55 16.76
C SER A 254 -18.82 -9.47 16.56
N GLY A 255 -19.29 -9.52 15.31
CA GLY A 255 -20.69 -9.30 14.96
C GLY A 255 -21.10 -7.82 14.98
N GLN A 256 -20.15 -6.90 15.18
CA GLN A 256 -20.40 -5.45 15.14
C GLN A 256 -20.56 -4.90 13.72
N HIS A 257 -20.07 -5.61 12.70
CA HIS A 257 -20.31 -5.25 11.30
C HIS A 257 -21.81 -5.30 10.98
N SER A 258 -22.32 -4.25 10.34
CA SER A 258 -23.72 -4.13 9.93
C SER A 258 -23.83 -3.49 8.55
N GLN A 259 -24.66 -4.07 7.68
CA GLN A 259 -24.91 -3.54 6.34
C GLN A 259 -25.47 -2.11 6.32
N SER A 260 -25.98 -1.59 7.44
CA SER A 260 -26.47 -0.21 7.52
C SER A 260 -25.53 0.76 8.21
N ASN A 261 -24.53 0.30 8.97
CA ASN A 261 -23.61 1.19 9.70
C ASN A 261 -22.19 1.16 9.14
N THR A 262 -21.80 0.03 8.57
CA THR A 262 -20.53 -0.22 7.91
C THR A 262 -20.81 -0.91 6.56
N PRO A 263 -21.49 -0.24 5.62
CA PRO A 263 -21.90 -0.85 4.36
C PRO A 263 -20.70 -1.27 3.51
N GLY A 264 -20.82 -2.41 2.83
CA GLY A 264 -19.80 -3.00 1.96
C GLY A 264 -20.03 -4.51 1.81
N LEU A 265 -19.33 -5.12 0.87
CA LEU A 265 -19.15 -6.56 0.78
C LEU A 265 -18.38 -7.08 1.99
N ASN A 266 -18.77 -8.25 2.46
CA ASN A 266 -18.17 -8.93 3.61
C ASN A 266 -18.16 -10.44 3.33
N GLU A 267 -17.62 -10.82 2.17
CA GLU A 267 -17.83 -12.13 1.57
C GLU A 267 -16.63 -13.07 1.70
N ASP A 268 -15.50 -12.54 2.17
CA ASP A 268 -14.30 -13.32 2.49
C ASP A 268 -13.96 -13.25 3.98
N ALA A 269 -13.25 -14.26 4.47
CA ALA A 269 -12.62 -14.20 5.78
C ALA A 269 -11.34 -13.37 5.64
N ILE A 270 -11.24 -12.29 6.41
CA ILE A 270 -10.10 -11.36 6.29
C ILE A 270 -8.77 -12.06 6.57
N GLY A 271 -7.89 -12.10 5.57
CA GLY A 271 -6.47 -12.37 5.71
C GLY A 271 -5.79 -11.16 6.34
N HIS A 272 -4.96 -11.35 7.37
CA HIS A 272 -4.33 -10.26 8.10
C HIS A 272 -2.84 -10.52 8.29
N GLN A 273 -2.09 -9.45 8.61
CA GLN A 273 -0.65 -9.52 8.81
C GLN A 273 -0.26 -10.57 9.86
N GLY A 274 0.84 -11.27 9.55
CA GLY A 274 1.45 -12.28 10.39
C GLY A 274 1.21 -13.71 9.91
N ASN A 275 2.30 -14.45 9.76
CA ASN A 275 2.34 -15.88 9.46
C ASN A 275 1.51 -16.71 10.46
N CYS A 276 0.28 -17.02 10.09
CA CYS A 276 -0.69 -17.69 10.93
C CYS A 276 -1.37 -18.85 10.17
N PRO A 277 -1.52 -20.05 10.78
CA PRO A 277 -2.26 -21.14 10.15
C PRO A 277 -3.77 -20.86 10.15
N GLY A 278 -4.23 -20.15 9.11
CA GLY A 278 -5.62 -19.83 8.83
C GLY A 278 -6.11 -18.50 9.42
N PHE A 279 -7.29 -18.06 8.99
CA PHE A 279 -7.86 -16.72 9.26
C PHE A 279 -8.26 -16.39 10.71
N ASP A 280 -8.09 -17.34 11.63
CA ASP A 280 -8.62 -17.24 13.00
C ASP A 280 -7.56 -17.30 14.09
N CYS A 281 -6.30 -17.51 13.73
CA CYS A 281 -5.22 -17.44 14.71
C CYS A 281 -4.68 -16.00 14.79
N TYR A 282 -4.07 -15.66 15.92
CA TYR A 282 -3.39 -14.38 16.09
C TYR A 282 -2.10 -14.58 16.88
N THR A 283 -0.97 -14.40 16.20
CA THR A 283 0.38 -14.60 16.75
C THR A 283 0.91 -13.41 17.52
N HIS A 284 0.17 -12.29 17.54
CA HIS A 284 0.62 -10.98 18.05
C HIS A 284 1.77 -10.33 17.24
N SER A 285 2.00 -10.80 16.00
CA SER A 285 3.09 -10.32 15.15
C SER A 285 2.92 -8.86 14.69
N ASP A 286 1.70 -8.40 14.42
CA ASP A 286 1.41 -7.03 13.98
C ASP A 286 1.01 -6.10 15.14
N TYR A 287 1.10 -6.55 16.39
CA TYR A 287 0.70 -5.77 17.57
C TYR A 287 1.40 -4.42 17.64
N ALA A 288 2.71 -4.38 17.38
CA ALA A 288 3.48 -3.14 17.40
C ALA A 288 2.99 -2.14 16.33
N PHE A 289 2.61 -2.64 15.16
CA PHE A 289 2.10 -1.82 14.07
C PHE A 289 0.70 -1.30 14.39
N MET A 290 -0.20 -2.17 14.83
CA MET A 290 -1.53 -1.77 15.30
C MET A 290 -1.46 -0.71 16.39
N LYS A 291 -0.58 -0.89 17.38
CA LYS A 291 -0.32 0.09 18.44
C LYS A 291 0.14 1.43 17.88
N ALA A 292 1.11 1.42 16.96
CA ALA A 292 1.57 2.65 16.34
C ALA A 292 0.46 3.38 15.58
N LEU A 293 -0.40 2.67 14.86
CA LEU A 293 -1.52 3.28 14.12
C LEU A 293 -2.51 3.95 15.08
N VAL A 294 -3.00 3.24 16.10
CA VAL A 294 -4.07 3.77 16.98
C VAL A 294 -3.58 4.72 18.06
N GLU A 295 -2.27 4.80 18.31
CA GLU A 295 -1.67 5.81 19.21
C GLU A 295 -1.16 7.04 18.46
N THR A 296 -1.18 7.05 17.12
CA THR A 296 -0.78 8.23 16.34
C THR A 296 -1.93 9.23 16.24
N ASP A 297 -1.79 10.35 16.95
CA ASP A 297 -2.72 11.47 16.82
C ASP A 297 -2.73 12.02 15.39
N GLY A 298 -3.92 12.35 14.88
CA GLY A 298 -4.11 12.88 13.54
C GLY A 298 -4.21 11.83 12.43
N LEU A 299 -3.89 10.55 12.68
CA LEU A 299 -4.22 9.49 11.73
C LEU A 299 -5.75 9.32 11.66
N MET A 300 -6.34 9.53 10.49
CA MET A 300 -7.80 9.55 10.30
C MET A 300 -8.32 8.20 9.80
N ALA A 301 -7.62 7.61 8.83
CA ALA A 301 -7.98 6.33 8.24
C ALA A 301 -6.78 5.56 7.67
N VAL A 302 -6.92 4.24 7.63
CA VAL A 302 -6.00 3.27 7.02
C VAL A 302 -6.76 2.51 5.93
N PHE A 303 -6.18 2.37 4.75
CA PHE A 303 -6.79 1.70 3.60
C PHE A 303 -5.98 0.45 3.18
N SER A 304 -6.67 -0.68 3.03
CA SER A 304 -6.08 -1.99 2.71
C SER A 304 -6.77 -2.71 1.57
N GLY A 305 -6.05 -3.60 0.89
CA GLY A 305 -6.55 -4.46 -0.19
C GLY A 305 -6.67 -5.90 0.28
N HIS A 306 -6.04 -6.82 -0.47
CA HIS A 306 -5.76 -8.22 -0.14
C HIS A 306 -6.97 -9.17 -0.21
N ASP A 307 -8.10 -8.78 0.42
CA ASP A 307 -9.32 -9.59 0.41
C ASP A 307 -10.27 -9.12 -0.71
N HIS A 308 -10.56 -9.96 -1.69
CA HIS A 308 -11.23 -9.51 -2.93
C HIS A 308 -12.76 -9.36 -2.81
N GLY A 309 -13.33 -9.81 -1.69
CA GLY A 309 -14.75 -9.76 -1.35
C GLY A 309 -15.05 -8.92 -0.12
N VAL A 310 -14.14 -8.05 0.31
CA VAL A 310 -14.34 -7.13 1.43
C VAL A 310 -14.08 -5.68 0.99
N ASP A 311 -15.01 -4.77 1.27
CA ASP A 311 -14.83 -3.33 0.97
C ASP A 311 -15.59 -2.39 1.93
N TRP A 312 -15.89 -2.83 3.15
CA TRP A 312 -16.44 -1.94 4.18
C TRP A 312 -15.34 -1.19 4.93
N CYS A 313 -15.74 -0.19 5.73
CA CYS A 313 -14.87 0.42 6.74
C CYS A 313 -15.32 0.07 8.16
N MET A 314 -14.40 0.08 9.11
CA MET A 314 -14.68 0.01 10.54
C MET A 314 -14.06 1.20 11.26
N LYS A 315 -14.59 1.54 12.44
CA LYS A 315 -13.98 2.50 13.35
C LYS A 315 -13.36 1.75 14.53
N TRP A 316 -12.10 2.02 14.83
CA TRP A 316 -11.46 1.41 15.99
C TRP A 316 -11.94 2.05 17.29
N ALA A 317 -12.99 1.47 17.87
CA ALA A 317 -13.57 1.87 19.15
C ALA A 317 -12.99 1.04 20.32
N ASN A 318 -13.12 1.57 21.54
CA ASN A 318 -12.58 0.97 22.78
C ASN A 318 -13.14 -0.43 23.14
N GLU A 319 -14.19 -0.88 22.45
CA GLU A 319 -14.90 -2.14 22.74
C GLU A 319 -14.56 -3.24 21.73
N LEU A 320 -13.59 -3.01 20.83
CA LEU A 320 -13.14 -4.05 19.92
C LEU A 320 -12.41 -5.18 20.67
N PRO A 321 -12.73 -6.45 20.41
CA PRO A 321 -12.05 -7.60 21.02
C PRO A 321 -10.68 -7.84 20.37
N THR A 322 -9.81 -6.83 20.42
CA THR A 322 -8.47 -6.83 19.85
C THR A 322 -7.47 -6.23 20.85
N SER A 323 -6.18 -6.38 20.57
CA SER A 323 -5.09 -5.78 21.31
C SER A 323 -4.24 -4.97 20.32
N PRO A 324 -4.06 -3.66 20.52
CA PRO A 324 -4.46 -2.86 21.69
C PRO A 324 -5.97 -2.61 21.82
N SER A 325 -6.50 -2.65 23.04
CA SER A 325 -7.95 -2.50 23.28
C SER A 325 -8.46 -1.06 23.21
N LYS A 326 -7.58 -0.07 23.42
CA LYS A 326 -7.93 1.35 23.28
C LYS A 326 -7.49 1.84 21.92
N GLY A 327 -8.44 2.37 21.15
CA GLY A 327 -8.18 3.08 19.91
C GLY A 327 -8.48 4.57 20.06
N ASN A 328 -7.84 5.39 19.24
CA ASN A 328 -8.13 6.82 19.09
C ASN A 328 -9.27 7.11 18.09
N GLY A 329 -9.99 6.07 17.63
CA GLY A 329 -11.09 6.22 16.66
C GLY A 329 -10.65 6.26 15.19
N VAL A 330 -9.41 5.88 14.86
CA VAL A 330 -8.95 5.66 13.47
C VAL A 330 -9.90 4.71 12.74
N ASN A 331 -10.18 5.04 11.48
CA ASN A 331 -10.97 4.19 10.60
C ASN A 331 -10.08 3.23 9.81
N PHE A 332 -10.56 2.02 9.55
CA PHE A 332 -9.87 1.02 8.73
C PHE A 332 -10.81 0.63 7.61
N CYS A 333 -10.40 0.84 6.37
CA CYS A 333 -11.22 0.66 5.17
C CYS A 333 -10.58 -0.34 4.24
N PHE A 334 -11.42 -1.14 3.59
CA PHE A 334 -10.99 -2.03 2.51
C PHE A 334 -11.25 -1.41 1.14
N ASN A 335 -10.29 -1.55 0.25
CA ASN A 335 -10.37 -1.14 -1.16
C ASN A 335 -11.16 -2.20 -1.94
N ARG A 336 -11.89 -1.75 -2.96
CA ARG A 336 -12.51 -2.66 -3.93
C ARG A 336 -11.43 -3.31 -4.79
N HIS A 337 -11.45 -4.64 -4.90
CA HIS A 337 -10.68 -5.39 -5.89
C HIS A 337 -10.95 -4.90 -7.31
N SER A 338 -9.89 -4.45 -7.98
CA SER A 338 -9.96 -3.73 -9.25
C SER A 338 -9.69 -4.61 -10.47
N GLY A 339 -8.88 -5.66 -10.32
CA GLY A 339 -8.41 -6.49 -11.42
C GLY A 339 -9.40 -7.55 -11.88
N PHE A 340 -9.26 -8.00 -13.14
CA PHE A 340 -9.82 -9.28 -13.58
C PHE A 340 -8.87 -10.46 -13.35
N GLY A 341 -7.63 -10.21 -12.91
CA GLY A 341 -6.78 -11.22 -12.28
C GLY A 341 -7.18 -11.48 -10.83
N GLY A 342 -6.59 -12.49 -10.20
CA GLY A 342 -6.91 -12.89 -8.84
C GLY A 342 -8.25 -13.64 -8.74
N TYR A 343 -8.76 -13.79 -7.51
CA TYR A 343 -10.01 -14.51 -7.26
C TYR A 343 -11.22 -13.57 -7.12
N SER A 344 -12.41 -14.18 -7.00
CA SER A 344 -13.74 -13.55 -6.95
C SER A 344 -14.27 -13.09 -8.31
N ASN A 345 -15.59 -12.85 -8.37
CA ASN A 345 -16.27 -12.25 -9.52
C ASN A 345 -17.13 -11.04 -9.12
N TRP A 346 -16.95 -10.50 -7.91
CA TRP A 346 -17.62 -9.28 -7.48
C TRP A 346 -17.35 -8.14 -8.45
N LYS A 347 -18.34 -7.26 -8.66
CA LYS A 347 -18.22 -6.18 -9.63
C LYS A 347 -16.99 -5.33 -9.33
N ARG A 348 -16.08 -5.23 -10.31
CA ARG A 348 -14.81 -4.51 -10.16
C ARG A 348 -15.04 -3.02 -9.97
N GLY A 349 -14.03 -2.35 -9.43
CA GLY A 349 -14.04 -0.92 -9.22
C GLY A 349 -12.83 -0.46 -8.41
N ALA A 350 -12.91 0.75 -7.89
CA ALA A 350 -11.86 1.35 -7.07
C ALA A 350 -12.47 2.20 -5.97
N ARG A 351 -11.77 2.27 -4.83
CA ARG A 351 -12.16 3.13 -3.72
C ARG A 351 -11.78 4.57 -4.02
N GLN A 352 -12.67 5.48 -3.70
CA GLN A 352 -12.48 6.92 -3.78
C GLN A 352 -12.40 7.49 -2.38
N ILE A 353 -11.56 8.50 -2.19
CA ILE A 353 -11.38 9.22 -0.94
C ILE A 353 -11.44 10.71 -1.29
N MET A 354 -12.35 11.44 -0.65
CA MET A 354 -12.45 12.88 -0.75
C MET A 354 -12.14 13.50 0.60
N VAL A 355 -11.12 14.36 0.62
CA VAL A 355 -10.73 15.13 1.80
C VAL A 355 -10.93 16.61 1.50
N GLU A 356 -11.70 17.28 2.34
CA GLU A 356 -11.88 18.74 2.30
C GLU A 356 -10.96 19.38 3.35
N GLU A 357 -10.15 20.36 2.95
CA GLU A 357 -9.14 21.02 3.78
C GLU A 357 -9.75 21.62 5.07
N ASP A 358 -10.96 22.19 4.99
CA ASP A 358 -11.66 22.82 6.11
C ASP A 358 -12.24 21.80 7.12
N LYS A 359 -12.38 20.54 6.70
CA LYS A 359 -12.84 19.41 7.53
C LYS A 359 -11.71 18.65 8.22
N LEU A 360 -10.45 18.91 7.85
CA LEU A 360 -9.28 18.29 8.49
C LEU A 360 -9.26 18.46 10.01
N GLY A 361 -9.65 19.63 10.53
CA GLY A 361 -9.70 19.89 11.98
C GLY A 361 -10.74 19.05 12.74
N LYS A 362 -11.68 18.41 12.03
CA LYS A 362 -12.70 17.50 12.58
C LYS A 362 -12.37 16.03 12.32
N HIS A 363 -11.24 15.73 11.67
CA HIS A 363 -10.88 14.38 11.22
C HIS A 363 -12.00 13.74 10.39
N GLU A 364 -12.57 14.51 9.45
CA GLU A 364 -13.68 14.08 8.60
C GLU A 364 -13.24 13.93 7.14
N LEU A 365 -13.66 12.85 6.49
CA LEU A 365 -13.50 12.61 5.05
C LEU A 365 -14.67 11.79 4.50
N GLU A 366 -14.88 11.81 3.19
CA GLU A 366 -15.85 10.93 2.52
C GLU A 366 -15.15 9.84 1.71
N THR A 367 -15.76 8.67 1.62
CA THR A 367 -15.22 7.57 0.81
C THR A 367 -16.33 6.68 0.26
N TRP A 368 -16.15 6.19 -0.96
CA TRP A 368 -17.06 5.29 -1.67
C TRP A 368 -16.27 4.39 -2.61
N ASN A 369 -16.93 3.45 -3.29
CA ASN A 369 -16.36 2.76 -4.43
C ASN A 369 -17.05 3.21 -5.71
N ARG A 370 -16.26 3.55 -6.73
CA ARG A 370 -16.72 3.68 -8.11
C ARG A 370 -16.60 2.31 -8.77
N LEU A 371 -17.72 1.74 -9.20
CA LEU A 371 -17.75 0.46 -9.89
C LEU A 371 -17.47 0.62 -11.39
N GLU A 372 -17.06 -0.47 -12.05
CA GLU A 372 -16.68 -0.49 -13.48
C GLU A 372 -17.80 -0.03 -14.44
N ASP A 373 -19.05 -0.03 -14.00
CA ASP A 373 -20.21 0.47 -14.75
C ASP A 373 -20.55 1.94 -14.45
N GLY A 374 -19.70 2.63 -13.70
CA GLY A 374 -19.89 4.01 -13.28
C GLY A 374 -20.84 4.17 -12.10
N SER A 375 -21.36 3.12 -11.47
CA SER A 375 -22.21 3.26 -10.27
C SER A 375 -21.41 3.48 -8.99
N ILE A 376 -22.04 4.09 -7.98
CA ILE A 376 -21.45 4.30 -6.64
C ILE A 376 -21.92 3.20 -5.69
N SER A 377 -21.00 2.64 -4.92
CA SER A 377 -21.27 1.65 -3.87
C SER A 377 -20.60 2.03 -2.56
N GLY A 378 -21.34 1.96 -1.45
CA GLY A 378 -20.77 2.08 -0.10
C GLY A 378 -20.28 3.49 0.24
N LEU A 379 -20.97 4.54 -0.23
CA LEU A 379 -20.69 5.92 0.15
C LEU A 379 -20.92 6.12 1.65
N VAL A 380 -19.87 6.54 2.36
CA VAL A 380 -19.87 6.83 3.79
C VAL A 380 -19.07 8.09 4.10
N THR A 381 -19.43 8.77 5.18
CA THR A 381 -18.63 9.85 5.76
C THR A 381 -17.91 9.29 6.99
N LEU A 382 -16.58 9.26 6.96
CA LEU A 382 -15.76 8.87 8.10
C LEU A 382 -15.57 10.08 9.02
N ASN A 383 -16.35 10.15 10.10
CA ASN A 383 -16.33 11.26 11.04
C ASN A 383 -16.49 10.75 12.49
N ALA A 384 -16.84 11.65 13.42
CA ALA A 384 -17.06 11.31 14.82
C ALA A 384 -18.18 10.26 15.04
N THR A 385 -19.21 10.24 14.19
CA THR A 385 -20.42 9.40 14.32
C THR A 385 -20.41 8.14 13.44
N TYR A 386 -19.44 7.99 12.54
CA TYR A 386 -19.26 6.76 11.74
C TYR A 386 -19.25 5.49 12.61
N GLY A 387 -19.93 4.45 12.13
CA GLY A 387 -20.25 3.23 12.90
C GLY A 387 -21.57 3.30 13.69
N THR A 388 -22.13 4.49 13.89
CA THR A 388 -23.48 4.69 14.46
C THR A 388 -24.46 5.30 13.45
N ASP A 389 -23.95 6.06 12.48
CA ASP A 389 -24.70 6.58 11.34
C ASP A 389 -25.31 5.46 10.50
N ARG A 390 -26.40 5.78 9.77
CA ARG A 390 -27.07 4.84 8.88
C ARG A 390 -26.86 5.20 7.41
N TYR A 391 -26.45 4.21 6.64
CA TYR A 391 -26.15 4.29 5.22
C TYR A 391 -27.01 3.30 4.42
N PRO A 392 -27.19 3.55 3.10
CA PRO A 392 -27.79 2.57 2.20
C PRO A 392 -27.01 1.26 2.21
N LYS A 393 -27.72 0.15 2.07
CA LYS A 393 -27.08 -1.16 1.93
C LYS A 393 -26.39 -1.27 0.58
N VAL A 394 -25.25 -1.93 0.56
CA VAL A 394 -24.52 -2.24 -0.68
C VAL A 394 -25.15 -3.43 -1.39
N GLU A 395 -25.37 -3.29 -2.69
CA GLU A 395 -25.79 -4.39 -3.55
C GLU A 395 -24.61 -5.30 -3.88
N LYS A 396 -24.84 -6.62 -3.84
CA LYS A 396 -23.85 -7.63 -4.18
C LYS A 396 -23.85 -7.88 -5.70
N LEU A 397 -23.19 -6.99 -6.43
CA LEU A 397 -23.09 -7.06 -7.88
C LEU A 397 -21.87 -7.89 -8.29
N VAL A 398 -21.96 -8.56 -9.44
CA VAL A 398 -20.86 -9.31 -10.06
C VAL A 398 -20.52 -8.71 -11.42
N SER A 399 -19.26 -8.85 -11.83
CA SER A 399 -18.82 -8.49 -13.18
C SER A 399 -19.34 -9.52 -14.17
N SER A 400 -19.89 -9.08 -15.31
CA SER A 400 -20.27 -9.98 -16.41
C SER A 400 -19.04 -10.53 -17.15
N GLY A 401 -17.90 -9.84 -17.04
CA GLY A 401 -16.67 -10.19 -17.74
C GLY A 401 -16.76 -10.06 -19.26
N GLU A 402 -17.76 -9.33 -19.76
CA GLU A 402 -17.96 -9.01 -21.18
C GLU A 402 -17.17 -7.78 -21.61
#